data_AF-A0A378TR08-F1
#
_entry.id   AF-A0A378TR08-F1
#
_cell.length_a   1.000
_cell.length_b   1.000
_cell.length_c   1.000
_cell.angle_alpha   90.00
_cell.angle_beta   90.00
_cell.angle_gamma   90.00
#
_symmetry.space_group_name_H-M   'P 1'
#
loop_
_entity.id
_entity.type
_entity.pdbx_description
1 polymer ?
#
loop_
_entity_poly.entity_id
_entity_poly.type
_entity_poly.pdbx_seq_one_letter_code
_entity_poly.pdbx_strand_id
1 'polypeptide(L)'
;MSKEQIAKAEGEKQKNALAYILKAIVNDPSIPYHTKINSVIALGSASCAIIAVQSIPFADIFILTPVQMVMIYYLNKIISDDADADIDAGSLLTTLAAVAGWGLVAQQIVLGLYKTVLPFMGGFTTIPLVYGATSAIGFMAVKMLERKAKYKDFDPNNLTPQQKQEFEKVAEQAKKDAKRNKQSFEQLKDFVANAKKQAEQFYDYEKEKARLESQIKANKELEQEFIKKQAEYESKLLELKENYHSLEDEQLEIMLKNEELSEENKLLLQEFIVIKKQYDDLKSKALENRKSKREFYQKRMKLYPNIIFNKNSFDEFLLLNESDNFLVEKLIGYLNHTPDKAKLRCKIEGTDFLEYGFGSQGRLYTKKVSVKYQIYKIGNKATQKNDVKYLKSLK
;
A
#
# COMPACT_ATOMS: atom_id res chain seq x y z
N MET A 1 -40.29 29.52 8.87
CA MET A 1 -38.88 29.94 8.75
C MET A 1 -38.80 31.22 7.94
N SER A 2 -37.96 32.17 8.32
CA SER A 2 -37.70 33.36 7.51
C SER A 2 -36.95 32.99 6.22
N LYS A 3 -37.02 33.83 5.18
CA LYS A 3 -36.27 33.61 3.91
C LYS A 3 -34.76 33.47 4.15
N GLU A 4 -34.23 34.16 5.17
CA GLU A 4 -32.84 34.07 5.59
C GLU A 4 -32.48 32.71 6.22
N GLN A 5 -33.36 32.16 7.06
CA GLN A 5 -33.15 30.84 7.68
C GLN A 5 -33.12 29.71 6.64
N ILE A 6 -33.95 29.81 5.60
CA ILE A 6 -33.98 28.85 4.49
C ILE A 6 -32.68 28.92 3.69
N ALA A 7 -32.19 30.13 3.38
CA ALA A 7 -30.93 30.33 2.67
C ALA A 7 -29.73 29.76 3.47
N LYS A 8 -29.68 29.98 4.79
CA LYS A 8 -28.64 29.42 5.67
C LYS A 8 -28.62 27.90 5.68
N ALA A 9 -29.79 27.26 5.79
CA ALA A 9 -29.89 25.80 5.82
C ALA A 9 -29.46 25.16 4.49
N GLU A 10 -29.86 25.75 3.36
CA GLU A 10 -29.44 25.28 2.04
C GLU A 10 -27.94 25.50 1.82
N GLY A 11 -27.39 26.62 2.29
CA GLY A 11 -25.94 26.90 2.30
C GLY A 11 -25.12 25.82 3.00
N GLU A 12 -25.52 25.43 4.22
CA GLU A 12 -24.84 24.36 4.96
C GLU A 12 -24.93 23.01 4.26
N LYS A 13 -26.09 22.68 3.68
CA LYS A 13 -26.26 21.43 2.92
C LYS A 13 -25.33 21.37 1.70
N GLN A 14 -25.24 22.44 0.91
CA GLN A 14 -24.37 22.51 -0.26
C GLN A 14 -22.89 22.45 0.13
N LYS A 15 -22.51 23.17 1.20
CA LYS A 15 -21.18 23.09 1.80
C LYS A 15 -20.81 21.67 2.21
N ASN A 16 -21.68 20.96 2.90
CA ASN A 16 -21.42 19.59 3.37
C ASN A 16 -21.32 18.60 2.21
N ALA A 17 -22.18 18.74 1.19
CA ALA A 17 -22.13 17.91 -0.01
C ALA A 17 -20.81 18.10 -0.78
N LEU A 18 -20.37 19.35 -0.97
CA LEU A 18 -19.08 19.62 -1.61
C LEU A 18 -17.91 19.10 -0.76
N ALA A 19 -17.93 19.34 0.56
CA ALA A 19 -16.87 18.90 1.46
C ALA A 19 -16.69 17.37 1.43
N TYR A 20 -17.79 16.61 1.35
CA TYR A 20 -17.75 15.15 1.22
C TYR A 20 -16.97 14.70 -0.02
N ILE A 21 -17.24 15.32 -1.18
CA ILE A 21 -16.59 15.01 -2.46
C ILE A 21 -15.12 15.42 -2.43
N LEU A 22 -14.84 16.65 -2.00
CA LEU A 22 -13.48 17.19 -1.99
C LEU A 22 -12.57 16.41 -1.05
N LYS A 23 -13.08 15.94 0.10
CA LYS A 23 -12.31 15.09 1.01
C LYS A 23 -11.86 13.80 0.34
N ALA A 24 -12.71 13.16 -0.46
CA ALA A 24 -12.33 11.95 -1.20
C ALA A 24 -11.20 12.25 -2.22
N ILE A 25 -11.31 13.34 -2.97
CA ILE A 25 -10.31 13.74 -3.97
C ILE A 25 -8.97 14.10 -3.32
N VAL A 26 -8.99 14.85 -2.22
CA VAL A 26 -7.76 15.29 -1.53
C VAL A 26 -7.05 14.11 -0.88
N ASN A 27 -7.79 13.17 -0.31
CA ASN A 27 -7.23 12.02 0.38
C ASN A 27 -6.83 10.87 -0.57
N ASP A 28 -7.24 10.90 -1.83
CA ASP A 28 -6.84 9.89 -2.82
C ASP A 28 -5.37 10.10 -3.24
N PRO A 29 -4.45 9.17 -2.93
CA PRO A 29 -3.04 9.29 -3.31
C PRO A 29 -2.79 9.07 -4.81
N SER A 30 -3.74 8.47 -5.54
CA SER A 30 -3.61 8.20 -6.97
C SER A 30 -3.77 9.46 -7.83
N ILE A 31 -4.37 10.52 -7.28
CA ILE A 31 -4.63 11.77 -8.00
C ILE A 31 -3.40 12.69 -7.90
N PRO A 32 -2.79 13.12 -9.02
CA PRO A 32 -1.65 14.04 -8.98
C PRO A 32 -2.01 15.41 -8.39
N TYR A 33 -1.03 16.08 -7.76
CA TYR A 33 -1.18 17.39 -7.11
C TYR A 33 -1.95 18.43 -7.95
N HIS A 34 -1.51 18.68 -9.19
CA HIS A 34 -2.17 19.65 -10.07
C HIS A 34 -3.62 19.25 -10.43
N THR A 35 -3.88 17.95 -10.56
CA THR A 35 -5.21 17.42 -10.83
C THR A 35 -6.14 17.62 -9.63
N LYS A 36 -5.63 17.46 -8.39
CA LYS A 36 -6.39 17.76 -7.17
C LYS A 36 -6.81 19.23 -7.12
N ILE A 37 -5.87 20.15 -7.34
CA ILE A 37 -6.15 21.59 -7.38
C ILE A 37 -7.23 21.93 -8.41
N ASN A 38 -7.06 21.47 -9.65
CA ASN A 38 -8.02 21.75 -10.71
C ASN A 38 -9.41 21.15 -10.42
N SER A 39 -9.47 19.96 -9.83
CA SER A 39 -10.72 19.30 -9.47
C SER A 39 -11.46 20.05 -8.35
N VAL A 40 -10.74 20.51 -7.33
CA VAL A 40 -11.32 21.34 -6.24
C VAL A 40 -11.90 22.63 -6.80
N ILE A 41 -11.17 23.34 -7.65
CA ILE A 41 -11.62 24.59 -8.26
C ILE A 41 -12.83 24.35 -9.17
N ALA A 42 -12.78 23.32 -10.03
CA ALA A 42 -13.86 22.99 -10.95
C ALA A 42 -15.14 22.61 -10.20
N LEU A 43 -15.05 21.80 -9.15
CA LEU A 43 -16.21 21.39 -8.34
C LEU A 43 -16.80 22.53 -7.53
N GLY A 44 -15.97 23.39 -6.93
CA GLY A 44 -16.42 24.61 -6.28
C GLY A 44 -17.14 25.54 -7.26
N SER A 45 -16.56 25.74 -8.44
CA SER A 45 -17.11 26.59 -9.51
C SER A 45 -18.42 26.05 -10.09
N ALA A 46 -18.50 24.74 -10.32
CA ALA A 46 -19.71 24.05 -10.77
C ALA A 46 -20.82 24.19 -9.73
N SER A 47 -20.50 23.97 -8.45
CA SER A 47 -21.46 24.08 -7.35
C SER A 47 -22.01 25.50 -7.24
N CYS A 48 -21.15 26.53 -7.23
CA CYS A 48 -21.61 27.93 -7.20
C CYS A 48 -22.44 28.30 -8.43
N ALA A 49 -22.06 27.84 -9.63
CA ALA A 49 -22.80 28.12 -10.86
C ALA A 49 -24.18 27.46 -10.90
N ILE A 50 -24.31 26.22 -10.39
CA ILE A 50 -25.60 25.53 -10.25
C ILE A 50 -26.50 26.29 -9.27
N ILE A 51 -25.95 26.71 -8.12
CA ILE A 51 -26.68 27.46 -7.09
C ILE A 51 -27.17 28.80 -7.63
N ALA A 52 -26.35 29.51 -8.40
CA ALA A 52 -26.70 30.83 -8.93
C ALA A 52 -27.85 30.83 -9.96
N VAL A 53 -28.24 29.66 -10.49
CA VAL A 53 -29.45 29.52 -11.31
C VAL A 53 -30.71 29.64 -10.43
N GLN A 54 -30.63 29.32 -9.14
CA GLN A 54 -31.74 29.39 -8.21
C GLN A 54 -31.96 30.85 -7.78
N SER A 55 -33.18 31.36 -7.94
CA SER A 55 -33.54 32.74 -7.57
C SER A 55 -33.74 32.89 -6.05
N ILE A 56 -32.68 32.66 -5.25
CA ILE A 56 -32.71 32.79 -3.78
C ILE A 56 -32.19 34.19 -3.40
N PRO A 57 -33.00 35.04 -2.72
CA PRO A 57 -32.54 36.32 -2.20
C PRO A 57 -31.39 36.12 -1.20
N PHE A 58 -30.34 36.95 -1.28
CA PHE A 58 -29.15 36.88 -0.41
C PHE A 58 -28.29 35.61 -0.56
N ALA A 59 -28.43 34.86 -1.65
CA ALA A 59 -27.67 33.63 -1.92
C ALA A 59 -26.14 33.84 -1.87
N ASP A 60 -25.64 34.99 -2.31
CA ASP A 60 -24.20 35.25 -2.41
C ASP A 60 -23.48 35.16 -1.04
N ILE A 61 -24.11 35.73 -0.01
CA ILE A 61 -23.53 35.78 1.35
C ILE A 61 -23.74 34.45 2.08
N PHE A 62 -24.94 33.88 1.99
CA PHE A 62 -25.31 32.74 2.83
C PHE A 62 -25.10 31.37 2.18
N ILE A 63 -24.87 31.31 0.86
CA ILE A 63 -24.74 30.05 0.13
C ILE A 63 -23.42 30.00 -0.66
N LEU A 64 -23.12 31.00 -1.49
CA LEU A 64 -21.91 30.96 -2.34
C LEU A 64 -20.62 31.13 -1.51
N THR A 65 -20.62 32.05 -0.54
CA THR A 65 -19.45 32.30 0.31
C THR A 65 -19.03 31.07 1.11
N PRO A 66 -19.91 30.33 1.80
CA PRO A 66 -19.55 29.06 2.44
C PRO A 66 -18.96 28.02 1.48
N VAL A 67 -19.50 27.89 0.27
CA VAL A 67 -18.98 26.97 -0.76
C VAL A 67 -17.58 27.36 -1.21
N GLN A 68 -17.33 28.66 -1.44
CA GLN A 68 -16.00 29.18 -1.79
C GLN A 68 -14.99 29.00 -0.65
N MET A 69 -15.42 29.15 0.61
CA MET A 69 -14.58 28.89 1.79
C MET A 69 -14.16 27.42 1.86
N VAL A 70 -15.08 26.49 1.61
CA VAL A 70 -14.78 25.04 1.56
C VAL A 70 -13.78 24.73 0.44
N MET A 71 -13.95 25.34 -0.73
CA MET A 71 -12.99 25.22 -1.83
C MET A 71 -11.59 25.68 -1.40
N ILE A 72 -11.46 26.87 -0.81
CA ILE A 72 -10.17 27.42 -0.35
C ILE A 72 -9.57 26.56 0.77
N TYR A 73 -10.38 26.03 1.69
CA TYR A 73 -9.94 25.11 2.74
C TYR A 73 -9.25 23.88 2.17
N TYR A 74 -9.87 23.21 1.19
CA TYR A 74 -9.27 22.02 0.57
C TYR A 74 -8.07 22.35 -0.32
N LEU A 75 -8.04 23.52 -0.96
CA LEU A 75 -6.84 24.00 -1.66
C LEU A 75 -5.67 24.19 -0.69
N ASN A 76 -5.92 24.78 0.49
CA ASN A 76 -4.89 24.92 1.50
C ASN A 76 -4.38 23.57 1.99
N LYS A 77 -5.27 22.60 2.24
CA LYS A 77 -4.86 21.22 2.61
C LYS A 77 -3.95 20.58 1.56
N ILE A 78 -4.26 20.73 0.27
CA ILE A 78 -3.41 20.21 -0.81
C ILE A 78 -2.04 20.90 -0.82
N ILE A 79 -2.01 22.23 -0.65
CA ILE A 79 -0.78 23.04 -0.77
C ILE A 79 0.12 22.89 0.47
N SER A 80 -0.46 22.76 1.65
CA SER A 80 0.28 22.59 2.91
C SER A 80 0.77 21.17 3.16
N ASP A 81 0.34 20.19 2.34
CA ASP A 81 0.60 18.75 2.51
C ASP A 81 0.24 18.23 3.91
N ASP A 82 -0.78 18.85 4.51
CA ASP A 82 -1.24 18.56 5.87
C ASP A 82 -2.74 18.27 5.84
N ALA A 83 -3.06 16.97 5.90
CA ALA A 83 -4.44 16.47 5.88
C ALA A 83 -5.20 16.78 7.17
N ASP A 84 -4.50 17.08 8.27
CA ASP A 84 -5.06 17.26 9.62
C ASP A 84 -4.90 18.70 10.15
N ALA A 85 -4.32 19.61 9.38
CA ALA A 85 -4.23 21.02 9.73
C ALA A 85 -5.60 21.60 10.10
N ASP A 86 -5.71 22.06 11.35
CA ASP A 86 -6.84 22.86 11.80
C ASP A 86 -6.65 24.29 11.27
N ILE A 87 -7.34 24.60 10.19
CA ILE A 87 -7.19 25.88 9.49
C ILE A 87 -8.20 26.86 10.07
N ASP A 88 -7.69 27.91 10.71
CA ASP A 88 -8.52 28.98 11.26
C ASP A 88 -9.45 29.59 10.19
N ALA A 89 -10.74 29.69 10.53
CA ALA A 89 -11.76 30.27 9.68
C ALA A 89 -11.49 31.75 9.37
N GLY A 90 -10.87 32.48 10.30
CA GLY A 90 -10.44 33.87 10.10
C GLY A 90 -9.36 33.99 9.01
N SER A 91 -8.39 33.08 8.99
CA SER A 91 -7.36 32.96 7.95
C SER A 91 -7.96 32.67 6.56
N LEU A 92 -8.92 31.76 6.47
CA LEU A 92 -9.62 31.44 5.22
C LEU A 92 -10.45 32.64 4.74
N LEU A 93 -11.17 33.29 5.66
CA LEU A 93 -11.96 34.47 5.37
C LEU A 93 -11.08 35.63 4.92
N THR A 94 -9.91 35.80 5.52
CA THR A 94 -8.92 36.81 5.11
C THR A 94 -8.38 36.50 3.71
N THR A 95 -8.14 35.23 3.40
CA THR A 95 -7.71 34.80 2.06
C THR A 95 -8.80 35.07 1.04
N LEU A 96 -10.05 34.69 1.34
CA LEU A 96 -11.19 34.97 0.48
C LEU A 96 -11.43 36.49 0.33
N ALA A 97 -11.36 37.25 1.40
CA ALA A 97 -11.53 38.70 1.42
C ALA A 97 -10.40 39.42 0.67
N ALA A 98 -9.16 38.95 0.77
CA ALA A 98 -8.05 39.47 -0.02
C ALA A 98 -8.24 39.15 -1.51
N VAL A 99 -8.58 37.91 -1.86
CA VAL A 99 -8.86 37.53 -3.25
C VAL A 99 -10.06 38.30 -3.83
N ALA A 100 -11.10 38.52 -3.02
CA ALA A 100 -12.29 39.29 -3.40
C ALA A 100 -12.03 40.81 -3.45
N GLY A 101 -11.23 41.34 -2.52
CA GLY A 101 -10.89 42.76 -2.40
C GLY A 101 -9.86 43.22 -3.44
N TRP A 102 -8.90 42.37 -3.80
CA TRP A 102 -8.06 42.58 -4.98
C TRP A 102 -8.80 42.24 -6.28
N GLY A 103 -9.85 41.43 -6.18
CA GLY A 103 -10.89 41.23 -7.17
C GLY A 103 -11.91 42.39 -7.25
N LEU A 104 -11.51 43.66 -7.18
CA LEU A 104 -12.41 44.77 -7.56
C LEU A 104 -12.83 44.71 -9.05
N VAL A 105 -12.23 43.81 -9.84
CA VAL A 105 -12.75 43.36 -11.15
C VAL A 105 -13.91 42.34 -11.02
N ALA A 106 -14.04 41.62 -9.90
CA ALA A 106 -15.11 40.66 -9.60
C ALA A 106 -16.38 41.32 -9.02
N GLN A 107 -16.27 42.38 -8.21
CA GLN A 107 -17.46 43.11 -7.73
C GLN A 107 -18.21 43.88 -8.83
N GLN A 108 -17.51 44.33 -9.89
CA GLN A 108 -18.16 44.86 -11.10
C GLN A 108 -18.91 43.76 -11.87
N ILE A 109 -18.54 42.49 -11.70
CA ILE A 109 -19.26 41.35 -12.29
C ILE A 109 -20.48 41.02 -11.45
N VAL A 110 -20.43 41.04 -10.12
CA VAL A 110 -21.59 40.77 -9.23
C VAL A 110 -22.63 41.90 -9.24
N LEU A 111 -22.20 43.16 -9.24
CA LEU A 111 -23.11 44.31 -9.38
C LEU A 111 -23.60 44.50 -10.84
N GLY A 112 -22.78 44.12 -11.84
CA GLY A 112 -23.17 44.05 -13.24
C GLY A 112 -24.14 42.90 -13.53
N LEU A 113 -23.98 41.76 -12.85
CA LEU A 113 -24.91 40.62 -12.81
C LEU A 113 -26.28 41.08 -12.31
N TYR A 114 -26.34 41.85 -11.22
CA TYR A 114 -27.61 42.35 -10.67
C TYR A 114 -28.38 43.28 -11.63
N LYS A 115 -27.69 44.01 -12.52
CA LYS A 115 -28.33 44.91 -13.50
C LYS A 115 -28.61 44.26 -14.87
N THR A 116 -28.00 43.12 -15.17
CA THR A 116 -28.23 42.38 -16.43
C THR A 116 -29.11 41.14 -16.27
N VAL A 117 -29.26 40.64 -15.04
CA VAL A 117 -30.27 39.64 -14.63
C VAL A 117 -31.61 40.36 -14.44
N LEU A 118 -32.13 40.93 -15.53
CA LEU A 118 -33.58 41.06 -15.68
C LEU A 118 -34.15 39.63 -15.69
N PRO A 119 -35.32 39.39 -15.06
CA PRO A 119 -35.88 38.06 -14.74
C PRO A 119 -36.21 37.13 -15.93
N PHE A 120 -35.76 37.45 -17.14
CA PHE A 120 -36.16 36.80 -18.40
C PHE A 120 -35.02 36.21 -19.24
N MET A 121 -33.74 36.29 -18.81
CA MET A 121 -32.60 35.66 -19.53
C MET A 121 -31.91 34.59 -18.67
N GLY A 122 -32.67 33.55 -18.29
CA GLY A 122 -32.25 32.49 -17.37
C GLY A 122 -31.01 31.69 -17.80
N GLY A 123 -30.34 31.09 -16.80
CA GLY A 123 -29.37 29.97 -16.88
C GLY A 123 -28.15 30.11 -17.81
N PHE A 124 -28.38 30.35 -19.10
CA PHE A 124 -27.42 30.29 -20.19
C PHE A 124 -26.28 31.31 -20.09
N THR A 125 -26.54 32.53 -19.57
CA THR A 125 -25.52 33.57 -19.38
C THR A 125 -24.94 33.56 -17.98
N THR A 126 -25.75 33.22 -16.97
CA THR A 126 -25.36 33.19 -15.56
C THR A 126 -24.36 32.07 -15.25
N ILE A 127 -24.56 30.87 -15.81
CA ILE A 127 -23.74 29.70 -15.50
C ILE A 127 -22.26 29.90 -15.87
N PRO A 128 -21.90 30.21 -17.14
CA PRO A 128 -20.48 30.40 -17.49
C PRO A 128 -19.84 31.57 -16.74
N LEU A 129 -20.62 32.59 -16.40
CA LEU A 129 -20.14 33.77 -15.69
C LEU A 129 -19.80 33.48 -14.24
N VAL A 130 -20.70 32.83 -13.50
CA VAL A 130 -20.47 32.44 -12.09
C VAL A 130 -19.40 31.36 -11.99
N TYR A 131 -19.40 30.40 -12.91
CA TYR A 131 -18.34 29.39 -13.00
C TYR A 131 -16.97 30.06 -13.20
N GLY A 132 -16.84 30.95 -14.18
CA GLY A 132 -15.58 31.64 -14.47
C GLY A 132 -15.13 32.57 -13.35
N ALA A 133 -16.05 33.28 -12.70
CA ALA A 133 -15.74 34.12 -11.55
C ALA A 133 -15.25 33.30 -10.35
N THR A 134 -15.93 32.18 -10.05
CA THR A 134 -15.54 31.29 -8.95
C THR A 134 -14.21 30.59 -9.25
N SER A 135 -13.97 30.18 -10.50
CA SER A 135 -12.69 29.61 -10.93
C SER A 135 -11.54 30.60 -10.77
N ALA A 136 -11.76 31.86 -11.15
CA ALA A 136 -10.78 32.92 -10.96
C ALA A 136 -10.43 33.11 -9.47
N ILE A 137 -11.43 33.11 -8.59
CA ILE A 137 -11.22 33.15 -7.13
C ILE A 137 -10.36 31.95 -6.68
N GLY A 138 -10.69 30.74 -7.14
CA GLY A 138 -9.94 29.53 -6.81
C GLY A 138 -8.47 29.58 -7.22
N PHE A 139 -8.18 29.96 -8.47
CA PHE A 139 -6.80 30.03 -8.96
C PHE A 139 -5.99 31.16 -8.31
N MET A 140 -6.61 32.31 -8.02
CA MET A 140 -5.96 33.37 -7.24
C MET A 140 -5.67 32.90 -5.81
N ALA A 141 -6.60 32.18 -5.18
CA ALA A 141 -6.38 31.58 -3.86
C ALA A 141 -5.20 30.60 -3.88
N VAL A 142 -5.07 29.73 -4.90
CA VAL A 142 -3.89 28.85 -5.05
C VAL A 142 -2.60 29.65 -5.05
N LYS A 143 -2.48 30.69 -5.89
CA LYS A 143 -1.26 31.50 -5.97
C LYS A 143 -0.93 32.19 -4.66
N MET A 144 -1.95 32.63 -3.96
CA MET A 144 -1.82 33.27 -2.66
C MET A 144 -1.36 32.30 -1.58
N LEU A 145 -1.97 31.11 -1.52
CA LEU A 145 -1.61 30.05 -0.59
C LEU A 145 -0.20 29.48 -0.87
N GLU A 146 0.17 29.28 -2.14
CA GLU A 146 1.53 28.89 -2.55
C GLU A 146 2.58 29.92 -2.06
N ARG A 147 2.27 31.22 -2.18
CA ARG A 147 3.15 32.30 -1.69
C ARG A 147 3.23 32.33 -0.18
N LYS A 148 2.11 32.15 0.54
CA LYS A 148 2.07 32.08 2.00
C LYS A 148 2.86 30.88 2.53
N ALA A 149 2.76 29.73 1.86
CA ALA A 149 3.51 28.52 2.20
C ALA A 149 5.03 28.73 1.99
N LYS A 150 5.42 29.48 0.95
CA LYS A 150 6.81 29.75 0.61
C LYS A 150 7.46 30.87 1.42
N TYR A 151 6.69 31.90 1.80
CA TYR A 151 7.19 33.12 2.44
C TYR A 151 6.38 33.41 3.71
N LYS A 152 6.99 33.24 4.89
CA LYS A 152 6.33 33.41 6.19
C LYS A 152 5.82 34.84 6.45
N ASP A 153 6.48 35.85 5.88
CA ASP A 153 6.13 37.27 6.02
C ASP A 153 5.20 37.80 4.91
N PHE A 154 4.62 36.90 4.10
CA PHE A 154 3.71 37.30 3.02
C PHE A 154 2.39 37.83 3.61
N ASP A 155 2.11 39.11 3.38
CA ASP A 155 0.84 39.74 3.75
C ASP A 155 -0.16 39.73 2.59
N PRO A 156 -1.26 38.95 2.68
CA PRO A 156 -2.46 39.02 1.84
C PRO A 156 -2.93 40.41 1.44
N ASN A 157 -2.82 41.35 2.38
CA ASN A 157 -3.47 42.66 2.31
C ASN A 157 -2.54 43.74 1.74
N ASN A 158 -1.30 43.38 1.38
CA ASN A 158 -0.31 44.33 0.87
C ASN A 158 0.50 43.76 -0.31
N LEU A 159 -0.18 43.48 -1.43
CA LEU A 159 0.44 42.96 -2.65
C LEU A 159 1.22 44.05 -3.41
N THR A 160 2.39 43.70 -3.94
CA THR A 160 3.15 44.59 -4.85
C THR A 160 2.44 44.74 -6.20
N PRO A 161 2.70 45.82 -6.97
CA PRO A 161 2.09 46.00 -8.30
C PRO A 161 2.32 44.83 -9.26
N GLN A 162 3.49 44.19 -9.19
CA GLN A 162 3.83 43.01 -9.99
C GLN A 162 2.97 41.80 -9.60
N GLN A 163 2.75 41.59 -8.31
CA GLN A 163 1.89 40.50 -7.80
C GLN A 163 0.43 40.71 -8.20
N LYS A 164 -0.06 41.96 -8.15
CA LYS A 164 -1.40 42.31 -8.62
C LYS A 164 -1.59 41.98 -10.10
N GLN A 165 -0.63 42.37 -10.94
CA GLN A 165 -0.68 42.08 -12.37
C GLN A 165 -0.64 40.56 -12.68
N GLU A 166 0.10 39.78 -11.90
CA GLU A 166 0.10 38.32 -12.02
C GLU A 166 -1.26 37.72 -11.66
N PHE A 167 -1.88 38.19 -10.57
CA PHE A 167 -3.19 37.69 -10.11
C PHE A 167 -4.31 38.07 -11.10
N GLU A 168 -4.26 39.28 -11.66
CA GLU A 168 -5.17 39.72 -12.72
C GLU A 168 -5.07 38.85 -13.97
N LYS A 169 -3.85 38.50 -14.40
CA LYS A 169 -3.63 37.61 -15.56
C LYS A 169 -4.24 36.23 -15.32
N VAL A 170 -4.06 35.68 -14.12
CA VAL A 170 -4.65 34.38 -13.73
C VAL A 170 -6.18 34.45 -13.73
N ALA A 171 -6.75 35.52 -13.18
CA ALA A 171 -8.19 35.74 -13.15
C ALA A 171 -8.78 35.90 -14.56
N GLU A 172 -8.13 36.67 -15.43
CA GLU A 172 -8.57 36.86 -16.83
C GLU A 172 -8.46 35.57 -17.64
N GLN A 173 -7.43 34.76 -17.41
CA GLN A 173 -7.28 33.46 -18.08
C GLN A 173 -8.42 32.51 -17.67
N ALA A 174 -8.69 32.39 -16.37
CA ALA A 174 -9.79 31.56 -15.87
C ALA A 174 -11.16 31.97 -16.44
N LYS A 175 -11.41 33.28 -16.57
CA LYS A 175 -12.62 33.81 -17.22
C LYS A 175 -12.68 33.47 -18.71
N LYS A 176 -11.57 33.60 -19.44
CA LYS A 176 -11.51 33.26 -20.87
C LYS A 176 -11.79 31.78 -21.09
N ASP A 177 -11.23 30.92 -20.26
CA ASP A 177 -11.41 29.48 -20.37
C ASP A 177 -12.86 29.06 -20.04
N ALA A 178 -13.48 29.68 -19.04
CA ALA A 178 -14.90 29.48 -18.75
C ALA A 178 -15.83 30.00 -19.86
N LYS A 179 -15.48 31.12 -20.52
CA LYS A 179 -16.24 31.64 -21.68
C LYS A 179 -16.11 30.77 -22.92
N ARG A 180 -14.94 30.14 -23.13
CA ARG A 180 -14.69 29.20 -24.22
C ARG A 180 -15.41 27.88 -23.99
N ASN A 181 -15.35 27.37 -22.77
CA ASN A 181 -16.03 26.15 -22.35
C ASN A 181 -17.39 26.49 -21.73
N LYS A 182 -18.36 26.88 -22.57
CA LYS A 182 -19.74 27.16 -22.14
C LYS A 182 -20.44 25.89 -21.66
N GLN A 183 -20.15 25.47 -20.43
CA GLN A 183 -20.81 24.33 -19.83
C GLN A 183 -22.28 24.66 -19.56
N SER A 184 -23.16 23.77 -19.99
CA SER A 184 -24.59 23.84 -19.70
C SER A 184 -24.88 23.43 -18.25
N PHE A 185 -26.07 23.80 -17.77
CA PHE A 185 -26.53 23.41 -16.43
C PHE A 185 -26.49 21.91 -16.19
N GLU A 186 -26.98 21.13 -17.16
CA GLU A 186 -27.04 19.67 -17.05
C GLU A 186 -25.63 19.05 -17.07
N GLN A 187 -24.71 19.58 -17.88
CA GLN A 187 -23.31 19.13 -17.85
C GLN A 187 -22.64 19.37 -16.48
N LEU A 188 -22.94 20.50 -15.82
CA LEU A 188 -22.41 20.78 -14.49
C LEU A 188 -23.02 19.87 -13.42
N LYS A 189 -24.33 19.62 -13.49
CA LYS A 189 -25.01 18.66 -12.60
C LYS A 189 -24.42 17.26 -12.76
N ASP A 190 -24.27 16.79 -14.00
CA ASP A 190 -23.70 15.48 -14.30
C ASP A 190 -22.26 15.39 -13.80
N PHE A 191 -21.47 16.46 -13.97
CA PHE A 191 -20.12 16.53 -13.45
C PHE A 191 -20.08 16.38 -11.92
N VAL A 192 -20.90 17.14 -11.18
CA VAL A 192 -20.98 17.06 -9.71
C VAL A 192 -21.54 15.71 -9.25
N ALA A 193 -22.54 15.16 -9.94
CA ALA A 193 -23.12 13.86 -9.63
C ALA A 193 -22.11 12.71 -9.85
N ASN A 194 -21.35 12.76 -10.94
CA ASN A 194 -20.29 11.80 -11.21
C ASN A 194 -19.17 11.88 -10.16
N ALA A 195 -18.76 13.09 -9.78
CA ALA A 195 -17.78 13.28 -8.72
C ALA A 195 -18.28 12.75 -7.37
N LYS A 196 -19.58 12.92 -7.07
CA LYS A 196 -20.20 12.33 -5.88
C LYS A 196 -20.14 10.80 -5.90
N LYS A 197 -20.49 10.17 -7.04
CA LYS A 197 -20.42 8.72 -7.20
C LYS A 197 -18.99 8.19 -7.03
N GLN A 198 -18.00 8.90 -7.56
CA GLN A 198 -16.58 8.56 -7.36
C GLN A 198 -16.17 8.68 -5.89
N ALA A 199 -16.64 9.71 -5.19
CA ALA A 199 -16.39 9.85 -3.75
C ALA A 199 -17.02 8.70 -2.95
N GLU A 200 -18.25 8.30 -3.25
CA GLU A 200 -18.91 7.13 -2.64
C GLU A 200 -18.06 5.86 -2.81
N GLN A 201 -17.58 5.60 -4.04
CA GLN A 201 -16.69 4.47 -4.33
C GLN A 201 -15.37 4.54 -3.54
N PHE A 202 -14.79 5.72 -3.38
CA PHE A 202 -13.58 5.92 -2.58
C PHE A 202 -13.80 5.58 -1.10
N TYR A 203 -14.93 6.00 -0.52
CA TYR A 203 -15.24 5.68 0.88
C TYR A 203 -15.56 4.20 1.10
N ASP A 204 -16.24 3.55 0.16
CA ASP A 204 -16.45 2.10 0.19
C ASP A 204 -15.12 1.35 0.14
N TYR A 205 -14.19 1.80 -0.70
CA TYR A 205 -12.84 1.27 -0.77
C TYR A 205 -12.07 1.46 0.55
N GLU A 206 -12.08 2.66 1.14
CA GLU A 206 -11.39 2.92 2.42
C GLU A 206 -11.96 2.06 3.56
N LYS A 207 -13.28 1.84 3.58
CA LYS A 207 -13.93 0.95 4.55
C LYS A 207 -13.46 -0.51 4.39
N GLU A 208 -13.41 -1.01 3.15
CA GLU A 208 -12.94 -2.38 2.90
C GLU A 208 -11.45 -2.54 3.20
N LYS A 209 -10.63 -1.54 2.87
CA LYS A 209 -9.21 -1.50 3.22
C LYS A 209 -9.00 -1.59 4.74
N ALA A 210 -9.72 -0.79 5.53
CA ALA A 210 -9.64 -0.83 6.99
C ALA A 210 -10.07 -2.20 7.56
N ARG A 211 -11.08 -2.84 6.95
CA ARG A 211 -11.49 -4.21 7.30
C ARG A 211 -10.38 -5.23 7.04
N LEU A 212 -9.75 -5.17 5.86
CA LEU A 212 -8.67 -6.06 5.48
C LEU A 212 -7.42 -5.86 6.35
N GLU A 213 -7.06 -4.62 6.66
CA GLU A 213 -5.94 -4.30 7.56
C GLU A 213 -6.17 -4.90 8.96
N SER A 214 -7.41 -4.83 9.46
CA SER A 214 -7.80 -5.45 10.74
C SER A 214 -7.69 -6.98 10.70
N GLN A 215 -8.10 -7.61 9.60
CA GLN A 215 -7.96 -9.07 9.41
C GLN A 215 -6.49 -9.49 9.32
N ILE A 216 -5.65 -8.74 8.60
CA ILE A 216 -4.21 -8.99 8.51
C ILE A 216 -3.57 -8.90 9.90
N LYS A 217 -3.96 -7.92 10.71
CA LYS A 217 -3.47 -7.78 12.07
C LYS A 217 -3.86 -8.99 12.93
N ALA A 218 -5.13 -9.40 12.91
CA ALA A 218 -5.59 -10.58 13.64
C ALA A 218 -4.88 -11.87 13.20
N ASN A 219 -4.66 -12.05 11.89
CA ASN A 219 -3.94 -13.22 11.37
C ASN A 219 -2.48 -13.23 11.82
N LYS A 220 -1.81 -12.08 11.89
CA LYS A 220 -0.44 -11.99 12.41
C LYS A 220 -0.37 -12.35 13.91
N GLU A 221 -1.34 -11.91 14.70
CA GLU A 221 -1.43 -12.28 16.12
C GLU A 221 -1.63 -13.79 16.29
N LEU A 222 -2.49 -14.40 15.46
CA LEU A 222 -2.73 -15.83 15.46
C LEU A 222 -1.48 -16.63 15.01
N GLU A 223 -0.74 -16.14 14.02
CA GLU A 223 0.53 -16.73 13.58
C GLU A 223 1.57 -16.69 14.71
N GLN A 224 1.68 -15.59 15.46
CA GLN A 224 2.55 -15.49 16.62
C GLN A 224 2.16 -16.47 17.73
N GLU A 225 0.86 -16.63 18.00
CA GLU A 225 0.36 -17.61 18.96
C GLU A 225 0.70 -19.04 18.53
N PHE A 226 0.56 -19.35 17.24
CA PHE A 226 0.90 -20.66 16.69
C PHE A 226 2.41 -20.96 16.85
N ILE A 227 3.28 -19.99 16.55
CA ILE A 227 4.73 -20.11 16.73
C ILE A 227 5.07 -20.39 18.20
N LYS A 228 4.43 -19.67 19.13
CA LYS A 228 4.64 -19.86 20.57
C LYS A 228 4.22 -21.27 21.02
N LYS A 229 3.04 -21.72 20.59
CA LYS A 229 2.55 -23.08 20.88
C LYS A 229 3.48 -24.14 20.29
N GLN A 230 3.97 -23.94 19.06
CA GLN A 230 4.90 -24.88 18.44
C GLN A 230 6.21 -24.98 19.25
N ALA A 231 6.78 -23.86 19.69
CA ALA A 231 7.97 -23.85 20.54
C ALA A 231 7.74 -24.57 21.88
N GLU A 232 6.56 -24.41 22.49
CA GLU A 232 6.18 -25.12 23.72
C GLU A 232 6.10 -26.64 23.49
N TYR A 233 5.47 -27.07 22.40
CA TYR A 233 5.43 -28.50 22.03
C TYR A 233 6.83 -29.08 21.78
N GLU A 234 7.70 -28.34 21.09
CA GLU A 234 9.08 -28.76 20.85
C GLU A 234 9.88 -28.89 22.16
N SER A 235 9.68 -27.97 23.11
CA SER A 235 10.29 -28.04 24.44
C SER A 235 9.82 -29.27 25.23
N LYS A 236 8.51 -29.54 25.26
CA LYS A 236 7.94 -30.73 25.93
C LYS A 236 8.46 -32.03 25.31
N LEU A 237 8.59 -32.06 23.98
CA LEU A 237 9.11 -33.22 23.27
C LEU A 237 10.58 -33.47 23.61
N LEU A 238 11.37 -32.42 23.84
CA LEU A 238 12.76 -32.53 24.27
C LEU A 238 12.85 -33.11 25.69
N GLU A 239 12.09 -32.56 26.63
CA GLU A 239 12.03 -33.05 28.02
C GLU A 239 11.60 -34.53 28.08
N LEU A 240 10.59 -34.92 27.29
CA LEU A 240 10.14 -36.31 27.23
C LEU A 240 11.24 -37.25 26.71
N LYS A 241 12.05 -36.81 25.75
CA LYS A 241 13.19 -37.59 25.24
C LYS A 241 14.30 -37.73 26.27
N GLU A 242 14.61 -36.65 27.00
CA GLU A 242 15.60 -36.69 28.08
C GLU A 242 15.16 -37.66 29.20
N ASN A 243 13.89 -37.60 29.60
CA ASN A 243 13.31 -38.54 30.57
C ASN A 243 13.35 -39.99 30.08
N TYR A 244 13.01 -40.23 28.81
CA TYR A 244 13.09 -41.58 28.22
C TYR A 244 14.52 -42.13 28.26
N HIS A 245 15.51 -41.32 27.89
CA HIS A 245 16.92 -41.73 27.94
C HIS A 245 17.39 -42.01 29.37
N SER A 246 17.00 -41.18 30.34
CA SER A 246 17.32 -41.41 31.75
C SER A 246 16.75 -42.74 32.28
N LEU A 247 15.50 -43.05 31.94
CA LEU A 247 14.85 -44.30 32.34
C LEU A 247 15.49 -45.52 31.68
N GLU A 248 15.87 -45.40 30.41
CA GLU A 248 16.56 -46.46 29.68
C GLU A 248 17.94 -46.75 30.28
N ASP A 249 18.67 -45.72 30.69
CA ASP A 249 19.98 -45.87 31.34
C ASP A 249 19.85 -46.49 32.75
N GLU A 250 18.82 -46.12 33.52
CA GLU A 250 18.51 -46.74 34.82
C GLU A 250 18.16 -48.23 34.67
N GLN A 251 17.34 -48.59 33.66
CA GLN A 251 17.04 -50.00 33.38
C GLN A 251 18.28 -50.82 33.04
N LEU A 252 19.19 -50.27 32.23
CA LEU A 252 20.45 -50.94 31.90
C LEU A 252 21.33 -51.15 33.15
N GLU A 253 21.34 -50.18 34.07
CA GLU A 253 22.06 -50.31 35.34
C GLU A 253 21.45 -51.39 36.25
N ILE A 254 20.13 -51.46 36.34
CA ILE A 254 19.42 -52.52 37.09
C ILE A 254 19.74 -53.90 36.49
N MET A 255 19.72 -54.04 35.16
CA MET A 255 20.05 -55.30 34.48
C MET A 255 21.50 -55.74 34.75
N LEU A 256 22.45 -54.81 34.83
CA LEU A 256 23.84 -55.10 35.18
C LEU A 256 24.00 -55.60 36.62
N LYS A 257 23.19 -55.09 37.56
CA LYS A 257 23.23 -55.47 38.97
C LYS A 257 22.50 -56.78 39.26
N ASN A 258 21.80 -57.37 38.29
CA ASN A 258 21.08 -58.62 38.48
C ASN A 258 22.06 -59.78 38.72
N GLU A 259 21.99 -60.38 39.92
CA GLU A 259 22.84 -61.50 40.34
C GLU A 259 22.56 -62.79 39.56
N GLU A 260 21.38 -62.93 38.97
CA GLU A 260 20.99 -64.09 38.16
C GLU A 260 21.59 -64.06 36.74
N LEU A 261 22.18 -62.94 36.33
CA LEU A 261 22.79 -62.79 35.00
C LEU A 261 24.15 -63.50 34.94
N SER A 262 24.39 -64.30 33.90
CA SER A 262 25.70 -64.91 33.67
C SER A 262 26.78 -63.84 33.42
N GLU A 263 28.04 -64.14 33.78
CA GLU A 263 29.16 -63.22 33.58
C GLU A 263 29.38 -62.84 32.10
N GLU A 264 29.15 -63.78 31.17
CA GLU A 264 29.20 -63.51 29.73
C GLU A 264 28.13 -62.48 29.30
N ASN A 265 26.91 -62.60 29.82
CA ASN A 265 25.84 -61.65 29.52
C ASN A 265 26.11 -60.27 30.14
N LYS A 266 26.74 -60.21 31.33
CA LYS A 266 27.14 -58.93 31.95
C LYS A 266 28.18 -58.20 31.09
N LEU A 267 29.15 -58.94 30.54
CA LEU A 267 30.18 -58.37 29.66
C LEU A 267 29.57 -57.81 28.36
N LEU A 268 28.69 -58.58 27.70
CA LEU A 268 27.96 -58.13 26.51
C LEU A 268 27.12 -56.87 26.79
N LEU A 269 26.48 -56.81 27.96
CA LEU A 269 25.68 -55.65 28.37
C LEU A 269 26.55 -54.39 28.60
N GLN A 270 27.75 -54.55 29.16
CA GLN A 270 28.71 -53.46 29.30
C GLN A 270 29.20 -52.94 27.94
N GLU A 271 29.53 -53.85 27.01
CA GLU A 271 29.91 -53.47 25.64
C GLU A 271 28.77 -52.71 24.94
N PHE A 272 27.53 -53.19 25.08
CA PHE A 272 26.36 -52.53 24.54
C PHE A 272 26.21 -51.09 25.05
N ILE A 273 26.37 -50.86 26.37
CA ILE A 273 26.30 -49.52 26.97
C ILE A 273 27.36 -48.59 26.37
N VAL A 274 28.59 -49.07 26.19
CA VAL A 274 29.68 -48.28 25.59
C VAL A 274 29.35 -47.92 24.13
N ILE A 275 28.89 -48.89 23.34
CA ILE A 275 28.52 -48.67 21.93
C ILE A 275 27.35 -47.68 21.83
N LYS A 276 26.31 -47.82 22.68
CA LYS A 276 25.17 -46.91 22.74
C LYS A 276 25.62 -45.47 23.00
N LYS A 277 26.49 -45.27 24.00
CA LYS A 277 27.01 -43.93 24.34
C LYS A 277 27.81 -43.31 23.19
N GLN A 278 28.64 -44.09 22.49
CA GLN A 278 29.37 -43.63 21.31
C GLN A 278 28.41 -43.25 20.16
N TYR A 279 27.36 -44.05 19.94
CA TYR A 279 26.34 -43.76 18.95
C TYR A 279 25.58 -42.46 19.26
N ASP A 280 25.19 -42.23 20.51
CA ASP A 280 24.48 -41.02 20.93
C ASP A 280 25.34 -39.75 20.83
N ASP A 281 26.63 -39.84 21.14
CA ASP A 281 27.60 -38.74 20.92
C ASP A 281 27.75 -38.41 19.43
N LEU A 282 27.95 -39.42 18.58
CA LEU A 282 28.02 -39.25 17.12
C LEU A 282 26.73 -38.66 16.55
N LYS A 283 25.57 -39.13 17.02
CA LYS A 283 24.26 -38.62 16.62
C LYS A 283 24.08 -37.15 17.01
N SER A 284 24.49 -36.77 18.22
CA SER A 284 24.44 -35.40 18.72
C SER A 284 25.34 -34.47 17.91
N LYS A 285 26.59 -34.87 17.67
CA LYS A 285 27.54 -34.14 16.80
C LYS A 285 27.02 -33.99 15.37
N ALA A 286 26.42 -35.04 14.81
CA ALA A 286 25.81 -34.98 13.48
C ALA A 286 24.65 -33.98 13.42
N LEU A 287 23.84 -33.90 14.49
CA LEU A 287 22.71 -32.99 14.59
C LEU A 287 23.17 -31.52 14.71
N GLU A 288 24.19 -31.27 15.54
CA GLU A 288 24.80 -29.95 15.70
C GLU A 288 25.47 -29.48 14.41
N ASN A 289 26.24 -30.35 13.75
CA ASN A 289 26.83 -30.07 12.44
C ASN A 289 25.76 -29.73 11.40
N ARG A 290 24.63 -30.47 11.38
CA ARG A 290 23.51 -30.17 10.49
C ARG A 290 22.88 -28.81 10.80
N LYS A 291 22.72 -28.46 12.07
CA LYS A 291 22.19 -27.15 12.50
C LYS A 291 23.12 -26.02 12.08
N SER A 292 24.41 -26.11 12.39
CA SER A 292 25.43 -25.13 11.99
C SER A 292 25.51 -24.97 10.47
N LYS A 293 25.46 -26.08 9.72
CA LYS A 293 25.42 -26.06 8.25
C LYS A 293 24.14 -25.38 7.74
N ARG A 294 22.98 -25.67 8.34
CA ARG A 294 21.70 -25.04 8.01
C ARG A 294 21.76 -23.52 8.20
N GLU A 295 22.22 -23.05 9.35
CA GLU A 295 22.33 -21.63 9.65
C GLU A 295 23.30 -20.90 8.71
N PHE A 296 24.46 -21.50 8.43
CA PHE A 296 25.44 -20.96 7.48
C PHE A 296 24.82 -20.77 6.09
N TYR A 297 24.20 -21.81 5.53
CA TYR A 297 23.61 -21.72 4.20
C TYR A 297 22.35 -20.88 4.16
N GLN A 298 21.54 -20.82 5.22
CA GLN A 298 20.39 -19.91 5.28
C GLN A 298 20.84 -18.45 5.17
N LYS A 299 21.91 -18.06 5.86
CA LYS A 299 22.49 -16.71 5.72
C LYS A 299 23.00 -16.48 4.31
N ARG A 300 23.69 -17.46 3.73
CA ARG A 300 24.26 -17.39 2.37
C ARG A 300 23.19 -17.30 1.28
N MET A 301 22.09 -18.05 1.40
CA MET A 301 21.01 -18.04 0.41
C MET A 301 20.23 -16.72 0.35
N LYS A 302 20.32 -15.86 1.38
CA LYS A 302 19.76 -14.49 1.33
C LYS A 302 20.39 -13.63 0.24
N LEU A 303 21.59 -14.00 -0.26
CA LEU A 303 22.27 -13.31 -1.36
C LEU A 303 21.63 -13.59 -2.73
N TYR A 304 20.70 -14.55 -2.82
CA TYR A 304 20.03 -14.93 -4.07
C TYR A 304 18.52 -14.61 -4.01
N PRO A 305 18.12 -13.33 -4.15
CA PRO A 305 16.73 -12.90 -3.94
C PRO A 305 15.73 -13.48 -4.97
N ASN A 306 16.21 -13.97 -6.11
CA ASN A 306 15.38 -14.59 -7.14
C ASN A 306 15.24 -16.10 -6.96
N ILE A 307 15.80 -16.68 -5.89
CA ILE A 307 15.79 -18.12 -5.63
C ILE A 307 14.91 -18.41 -4.42
N ILE A 308 14.00 -19.38 -4.58
CA ILE A 308 13.11 -19.84 -3.51
C ILE A 308 13.27 -21.34 -3.36
N PHE A 309 13.58 -21.81 -2.15
CA PHE A 309 13.55 -23.24 -1.85
C PHE A 309 12.15 -23.67 -1.42
N ASN A 310 11.66 -24.77 -1.98
CA ASN A 310 10.51 -25.48 -1.42
C ASN A 310 10.94 -26.20 -0.11
N LYS A 311 9.97 -26.45 0.79
CA LYS A 311 10.15 -26.91 2.18
C LYS A 311 11.22 -28.00 2.35
N ASN A 312 11.23 -29.01 1.48
CA ASN A 312 12.14 -30.15 1.59
C ASN A 312 13.43 -29.99 0.77
N SER A 313 13.43 -29.12 -0.25
CA SER A 313 14.57 -28.97 -1.16
C SER A 313 15.79 -28.37 -0.49
N PHE A 314 15.60 -27.52 0.53
CA PHE A 314 16.71 -26.99 1.30
C PHE A 314 17.38 -28.06 2.16
N ASP A 315 16.60 -29.00 2.71
CA ASP A 315 17.16 -30.13 3.44
C ASP A 315 17.93 -31.07 2.53
N GLU A 316 17.45 -31.30 1.30
CA GLU A 316 18.18 -32.08 0.29
C GLU A 316 19.51 -31.43 -0.10
N PHE A 317 19.53 -30.10 -0.24
CA PHE A 317 20.77 -29.35 -0.44
C PHE A 317 21.75 -29.58 0.71
N LEU A 318 21.30 -29.49 1.96
CA LEU A 318 22.16 -29.69 3.14
C LEU A 318 22.76 -31.10 3.23
N LEU A 319 22.12 -32.11 2.61
CA LEU A 319 22.60 -33.49 2.57
C LEU A 319 23.69 -33.73 1.51
N LEU A 320 23.93 -32.78 0.60
CA LEU A 320 25.03 -32.88 -0.36
C LEU A 320 26.39 -32.84 0.33
N ASN A 321 27.37 -33.52 -0.28
CA ASN A 321 28.78 -33.33 0.07
C ASN A 321 29.24 -31.90 -0.31
N GLU A 322 30.43 -31.49 0.12
CA GLU A 322 30.91 -30.12 -0.11
C GLU A 322 31.11 -29.79 -1.60
N SER A 323 31.60 -30.75 -2.39
CA SER A 323 31.81 -30.57 -3.83
C SER A 323 30.49 -30.32 -4.56
N ASP A 324 29.48 -31.13 -4.31
CA ASP A 324 28.16 -31.00 -4.90
C ASP A 324 27.44 -29.74 -4.41
N ASN A 325 27.61 -29.35 -3.13
CA ASN A 325 27.08 -28.08 -2.61
C ASN A 325 27.62 -26.89 -3.41
N PHE A 326 28.94 -26.84 -3.63
CA PHE A 326 29.57 -25.78 -4.41
C PHE A 326 29.02 -25.72 -5.84
N LEU A 327 28.83 -26.87 -6.48
CA LEU A 327 28.29 -26.95 -7.84
C LEU A 327 26.83 -26.51 -7.92
N VAL A 328 26.00 -26.91 -6.95
CA VAL A 328 24.60 -26.47 -6.87
C VAL A 328 24.53 -24.98 -6.59
N GLU A 329 25.33 -24.47 -5.67
CA GLU A 329 25.36 -23.03 -5.36
C GLU A 329 25.81 -22.21 -6.58
N LYS A 330 26.80 -22.66 -7.33
CA LYS A 330 27.21 -22.03 -8.59
C LYS A 330 26.05 -21.96 -9.59
N LEU A 331 25.28 -23.05 -9.70
CA LEU A 331 24.11 -23.12 -10.56
C LEU A 331 22.99 -22.18 -10.08
N ILE A 332 22.77 -22.08 -8.77
CA ILE A 332 21.88 -21.09 -8.12
C ILE A 332 22.33 -19.67 -8.47
N GLY A 333 23.62 -19.38 -8.41
CA GLY A 333 24.19 -18.10 -8.81
C GLY A 333 23.91 -17.77 -10.29
N TYR A 334 24.05 -18.75 -11.20
CA TYR A 334 23.65 -18.57 -12.59
C TYR A 334 22.15 -18.28 -12.72
N LEU A 335 21.29 -19.09 -12.10
CA LEU A 335 19.83 -18.86 -12.13
C LEU A 335 19.42 -17.50 -11.55
N ASN A 336 20.15 -16.99 -10.57
CA ASN A 336 19.85 -15.71 -9.93
C ASN A 336 20.32 -14.50 -10.75
N HIS A 337 21.52 -14.56 -11.34
CA HIS A 337 22.17 -13.40 -11.96
C HIS A 337 22.29 -13.48 -13.49
N THR A 338 22.54 -14.66 -14.05
CA THR A 338 22.79 -14.86 -15.49
C THR A 338 22.16 -16.18 -15.96
N PRO A 339 20.82 -16.27 -16.02
CA PRO A 339 20.12 -17.54 -16.24
C PRO A 339 20.53 -18.26 -17.52
N ASP A 340 20.92 -17.52 -18.55
CA ASP A 340 21.36 -18.06 -19.84
C ASP A 340 22.65 -18.90 -19.73
N LYS A 341 23.44 -18.70 -18.66
CA LYS A 341 24.63 -19.53 -18.37
C LYS A 341 24.28 -20.84 -17.68
N ALA A 342 23.08 -20.98 -17.13
CA ALA A 342 22.62 -22.22 -16.53
C ALA A 342 22.23 -23.21 -17.65
N LYS A 343 23.10 -24.20 -17.90
CA LYS A 343 22.85 -25.21 -18.94
C LYS A 343 21.65 -26.09 -18.57
N LEU A 344 20.51 -25.79 -19.19
CA LEU A 344 19.31 -26.61 -19.10
C LEU A 344 19.58 -27.99 -19.71
N ARG A 345 19.22 -29.05 -18.98
CA ARG A 345 19.33 -30.42 -19.47
C ARG A 345 18.09 -30.83 -20.26
N CYS A 346 16.92 -30.65 -19.67
CA CYS A 346 15.64 -30.85 -20.35
C CYS A 346 14.49 -30.17 -19.59
N LYS A 347 13.35 -30.01 -20.27
CA LYS A 347 12.05 -29.75 -19.65
C LYS A 347 11.41 -31.10 -19.31
N ILE A 348 10.91 -31.27 -18.08
CA ILE A 348 10.26 -32.51 -17.67
C ILE A 348 8.91 -32.64 -18.38
N GLU A 349 8.76 -33.69 -19.19
CA GLU A 349 7.61 -33.88 -20.06
C GLU A 349 6.28 -33.81 -19.31
N GLY A 350 5.37 -33.00 -19.87
CA GLY A 350 4.05 -32.74 -19.34
C GLY A 350 4.01 -31.74 -18.18
N THR A 351 5.13 -31.24 -17.68
CA THR A 351 5.18 -30.28 -16.56
C THR A 351 5.90 -28.99 -16.96
N ASP A 352 5.84 -27.98 -16.10
CA ASP A 352 6.64 -26.75 -16.24
C ASP A 352 7.96 -26.78 -15.48
N PHE A 353 8.39 -27.96 -15.03
CA PHE A 353 9.67 -28.12 -14.35
C PHE A 353 10.83 -28.25 -15.34
N LEU A 354 11.94 -27.61 -14.97
CA LEU A 354 13.21 -27.59 -15.68
C LEU A 354 14.23 -28.43 -14.89
N GLU A 355 14.95 -29.30 -15.59
CA GLU A 355 16.04 -30.10 -15.02
C GLU A 355 17.40 -29.47 -15.39
N TYR A 356 18.22 -29.20 -14.39
CA TYR A 356 19.60 -28.77 -14.54
C TYR A 356 20.54 -29.84 -13.96
N GLY A 357 21.63 -30.14 -14.66
CA GLY A 357 22.64 -31.07 -14.18
C GLY A 357 23.72 -30.37 -13.37
N PHE A 358 24.19 -31.01 -12.30
CA PHE A 358 25.43 -30.64 -11.60
C PHE A 358 26.25 -31.90 -11.32
N GLY A 359 27.59 -31.77 -11.35
CA GLY A 359 28.49 -32.93 -11.23
C GLY A 359 28.23 -33.98 -12.31
N SER A 360 28.56 -35.24 -12.01
CA SER A 360 28.32 -36.37 -12.92
C SER A 360 26.87 -36.85 -12.87
N GLN A 361 26.27 -36.90 -11.67
CA GLN A 361 24.95 -37.51 -11.45
C GLN A 361 23.92 -36.59 -10.81
N GLY A 362 24.29 -35.39 -10.36
CA GLY A 362 23.40 -34.46 -9.67
C GLY A 362 22.33 -33.85 -10.57
N ARG A 363 21.15 -33.61 -10.00
CA ARG A 363 19.97 -33.03 -10.67
C ARG A 363 19.31 -31.98 -9.79
N LEU A 364 19.15 -30.77 -10.32
CA LEU A 364 18.42 -29.67 -9.71
C LEU A 364 17.14 -29.44 -10.52
N TYR A 365 15.99 -29.57 -9.87
CA TYR A 365 14.68 -29.37 -10.51
C TYR A 365 14.07 -28.04 -10.06
N THR A 366 13.78 -27.18 -11.03
CA THR A 366 13.25 -25.84 -10.75
C THR A 366 11.99 -25.55 -11.56
N LYS A 367 11.19 -24.59 -11.07
CA LYS A 367 10.07 -24.00 -11.80
C LYS A 367 10.26 -22.50 -11.84
N LYS A 368 10.15 -21.89 -13.02
CA LYS A 368 10.19 -20.44 -13.16
C LYS A 368 8.81 -19.86 -12.85
N VAL A 369 8.74 -18.94 -11.89
CA VAL A 369 7.50 -18.25 -11.49
C VAL A 369 7.76 -16.75 -11.60
N SER A 370 7.26 -16.15 -12.69
CA SER A 370 7.60 -14.77 -13.08
C SER A 370 9.12 -14.58 -13.23
N VAL A 371 9.74 -13.73 -12.42
CA VAL A 371 11.18 -13.44 -12.41
C VAL A 371 11.99 -14.37 -11.49
N LYS A 372 11.33 -15.22 -10.70
CA LYS A 372 11.99 -16.07 -9.70
C LYS A 372 12.09 -17.53 -10.16
N TYR A 373 13.10 -18.23 -9.65
CA TYR A 373 13.25 -19.68 -9.78
C TYR A 373 12.98 -20.34 -8.44
N GLN A 374 12.00 -21.22 -8.43
CA GLN A 374 11.69 -22.04 -7.27
C GLN A 374 12.33 -23.41 -7.42
N ILE A 375 13.17 -23.79 -6.47
CA ILE A 375 13.81 -25.10 -6.39
C ILE A 375 12.86 -26.05 -5.68
N TYR A 376 12.51 -27.15 -6.33
CA TYR A 376 11.56 -28.13 -5.80
C TYR A 376 12.23 -29.40 -5.30
N LYS A 377 13.27 -29.84 -5.99
CA LYS A 377 14.01 -31.05 -5.66
C LYS A 377 15.48 -30.91 -6.02
N ILE A 378 16.33 -31.50 -5.19
CA ILE A 378 17.75 -31.71 -5.43
C ILE A 378 18.01 -33.19 -5.22
N GLY A 379 18.44 -33.86 -6.29
CA GLY A 379 18.62 -35.30 -6.29
C GLY A 379 19.80 -35.72 -7.13
N ASN A 380 19.84 -37.01 -7.44
CA ASN A 380 20.85 -37.59 -8.31
C ASN A 380 20.18 -38.52 -9.34
N LYS A 381 20.99 -39.16 -10.19
CA LYS A 381 20.48 -40.05 -11.23
C LYS A 381 19.68 -41.24 -10.67
N ALA A 382 20.02 -41.73 -9.47
CA ALA A 382 19.31 -42.84 -8.84
C ALA A 382 17.91 -42.41 -8.36
N THR A 383 17.75 -41.18 -7.87
CA THR A 383 16.45 -40.67 -7.39
C THR A 383 15.56 -40.12 -8.51
N GLN A 384 16.11 -39.92 -9.72
CA GLN A 384 15.42 -39.24 -10.83
C GLN A 384 14.01 -39.76 -11.11
N LYS A 385 13.79 -41.08 -11.12
CA LYS A 385 12.46 -41.65 -11.41
C LYS A 385 11.42 -41.24 -10.37
N ASN A 386 11.81 -41.22 -9.09
CA ASN A 386 10.95 -40.82 -7.99
C ASN A 386 10.75 -39.31 -7.95
N ASP A 387 11.81 -38.54 -8.20
CA ASP A 387 11.75 -37.08 -8.26
C ASP A 387 10.79 -36.62 -9.36
N VAL A 388 10.90 -37.19 -10.56
CA VAL A 388 10.00 -36.87 -11.68
C VAL A 388 8.56 -37.28 -11.38
N LYS A 389 8.34 -38.43 -10.73
CA LYS A 389 6.99 -38.85 -10.30
C LYS A 389 6.37 -37.84 -9.32
N TYR A 390 7.15 -37.36 -8.35
CA TYR A 390 6.73 -36.33 -7.39
C TYR A 390 6.43 -34.99 -8.09
N LEU A 391 7.29 -34.55 -9.00
CA LEU A 391 7.07 -33.29 -9.73
C LEU A 391 5.81 -33.35 -10.60
N LYS A 392 5.52 -34.51 -11.20
CA LYS A 392 4.28 -34.73 -11.97
C LYS A 392 3.02 -34.71 -11.11
N SER A 393 3.09 -35.06 -9.82
CA SER A 393 1.93 -34.96 -8.92
C SER A 393 1.65 -33.53 -8.42
N LEU A 394 2.55 -32.58 -8.68
CA LEU A 394 2.38 -31.16 -8.33
C LEU A 394 1.78 -30.32 -9.48
N LYS A 395 1.31 -30.97 -10.55
CA LYS A 395 0.69 -30.28 -11.69
C LYS A 395 -0.56 -29.52 -11.29
#